data_AF-A0A1R1MIF9-F1
#
_entry.id   AF-A0A1R1MIF9-F1
#
_cell.length_a   1.000
_cell.length_b   1.000
_cell.length_c   1.000
_cell.angle_alpha   90.00
_cell.angle_beta   90.00
_cell.angle_gamma   90.00
#
_symmetry.space_group_name_H-M   'P 1'
#
loop_
_entity.id
_entity.type
_entity.pdbx_description
1 polymer ?
#
loop_
_entity_poly.entity_id
_entity_poly.type
_entity_poly.pdbx_seq_one_letter_code
_entity_poly.pdbx_strand_id
1 'polypeptide(L)'
;MRNRQSGFTIIELIVVIALLGILSAVALPRFINVTAEAHDAAVEGAGAGFATGIALLKAQTVANGDLGTATGVDFDGSSMQVNASGFAVGASGAALSVTAASCFDIWTGILQGTGPVVSTTSGANIDYLVTAADPDCTYTYQNDSGQTIVYESDTGNVTTTL
;
A
#
# COMPACT_ATOMS: atom_id res chain seq x y z
N MET A 1 -0.92 57.88 30.08
CA MET A 1 0.46 57.34 30.23
C MET A 1 0.84 56.71 28.91
N ARG A 2 1.94 57.16 28.27
CA ARG A 2 2.37 56.67 26.95
C ARG A 2 3.28 55.45 27.17
N ASN A 3 2.78 54.24 26.88
CA ASN A 3 3.59 53.03 26.90
C ASN A 3 4.71 53.19 25.86
N ARG A 4 5.96 53.20 26.32
CA ARG A 4 7.13 53.10 25.44
C ARG A 4 7.19 51.66 24.95
N GLN A 5 6.84 51.44 23.70
CA GLN A 5 7.03 50.15 23.03
C GLN A 5 8.53 49.93 22.86
N SER A 6 9.11 49.02 23.66
CA SER A 6 10.51 48.60 23.46
C SER A 6 10.56 47.73 22.22
N GLY A 7 11.22 48.21 21.17
CA GLY A 7 11.53 47.40 19.99
C GLY A 7 12.55 46.31 20.34
N PHE A 8 12.49 45.21 19.60
CA PHE A 8 13.49 44.14 19.66
C PHE A 8 14.86 44.66 19.17
N THR A 9 15.96 44.20 19.78
CA THR A 9 17.29 44.60 19.33
C THR A 9 17.74 43.76 18.14
N ILE A 10 18.52 44.34 17.21
CA ILE A 10 19.02 43.62 16.02
C ILE A 10 19.87 42.41 16.42
N ILE A 11 20.65 42.52 17.51
CA ILE A 11 21.49 41.41 17.98
C ILE A 11 20.64 40.22 18.45
N GLU A 12 19.49 40.46 19.04
CA GLU A 12 18.57 39.43 19.54
C GLU A 12 17.96 38.67 18.36
N LEU A 13 17.61 39.36 17.28
CA LEU A 13 17.18 38.72 16.04
C LEU A 13 18.29 37.85 15.42
N ILE A 14 19.54 38.34 15.40
CA ILE A 14 20.69 37.60 14.85
C ILE A 14 20.96 36.32 15.66
N VAL A 15 20.91 36.40 16.99
CA VAL A 15 21.12 35.23 17.85
C VAL A 15 20.01 34.20 17.64
N VAL A 16 18.75 34.63 17.50
CA VAL A 16 17.63 33.72 17.25
C VAL A 16 17.79 32.97 15.94
N ILE A 17 18.10 33.65 14.83
CA ILE A 17 18.29 32.97 13.54
C ILE A 17 19.52 32.06 13.56
N ALA A 18 20.60 32.43 14.28
CA ALA A 18 21.77 31.58 14.44
C ALA A 18 21.44 30.30 15.21
N LEU A 19 20.66 30.40 16.30
CA LEU A 19 20.19 29.23 17.06
C LEU A 19 19.27 28.33 16.23
N LEU A 20 18.30 28.92 15.50
CA LEU A 20 17.43 28.16 14.60
C LEU A 20 18.23 27.47 13.49
N GLY A 21 19.30 28.09 12.99
CA GLY A 21 20.21 27.49 12.02
C GLY A 21 20.90 26.23 12.56
N ILE A 22 21.43 26.28 13.78
CA ILE A 22 22.10 25.12 14.41
C ILE A 22 21.09 23.99 14.66
N LEU A 23 19.91 24.30 15.20
CA LEU A 23 18.86 23.31 15.45
C LEU A 23 18.37 22.64 14.16
N SER A 24 18.21 23.42 13.09
CA SER A 24 17.78 22.92 11.78
C SER A 24 18.83 21.99 11.16
N ALA A 25 20.11 22.34 11.28
CA ALA A 25 21.21 21.53 10.71
C ALA A 25 21.30 20.13 11.32
N VAL A 26 20.97 19.95 12.60
CA VAL A 26 20.98 18.64 13.27
C VAL A 26 19.66 17.87 13.14
N ALA A 27 18.52 18.58 13.05
CA ALA A 27 17.20 17.95 13.00
C ALA A 27 16.82 17.46 11.60
N LEU A 28 17.18 18.21 10.55
CA LEU A 28 16.74 17.92 9.19
C LEU A 28 17.17 16.54 8.67
N PRO A 29 18.43 16.08 8.85
CA PRO A 29 18.85 14.77 8.36
C PRO A 29 18.08 13.62 9.03
N ARG A 30 17.76 13.75 10.32
CA ARG A 30 16.97 12.73 11.04
C ARG A 30 15.53 12.69 10.56
N PHE A 31 14.94 13.85 10.28
CA PHE A 31 13.56 13.94 9.81
C PHE A 31 13.36 13.20 8.48
N ILE A 32 14.29 13.34 7.54
CA ILE A 32 14.24 12.66 6.23
C ILE A 32 14.32 11.13 6.38
N ASN A 33 15.20 10.62 7.24
CA ASN A 33 15.33 9.18 7.45
C ASN A 33 14.06 8.58 8.08
N VAL A 34 13.46 9.26 9.07
CA VAL A 34 12.23 8.79 9.72
C VAL A 34 11.07 8.73 8.71
N THR A 35 10.99 9.68 7.77
CA THR A 35 9.96 9.61 6.73
C THR A 35 10.15 8.44 5.77
N ALA A 36 11.39 8.14 5.37
CA ALA A 36 11.68 6.98 4.53
C ALA A 36 11.35 5.67 5.26
N GLU A 37 11.83 5.51 6.50
CA GLU A 37 11.52 4.34 7.36
C GLU A 37 10.00 4.18 7.57
N ALA A 38 9.25 5.28 7.66
CA ALA A 38 7.79 5.23 7.78
C ALA A 38 7.10 4.75 6.49
N HIS A 39 7.61 5.13 5.31
CA HIS A 39 7.12 4.60 4.04
C HIS A 39 7.43 3.11 3.91
N ASP A 40 8.66 2.70 4.22
CA ASP A 40 9.08 1.30 4.19
C ASP A 40 8.17 0.42 5.06
N ALA A 41 7.96 0.84 6.31
CA ALA A 41 7.09 0.12 7.25
C ALA A 41 5.62 0.09 6.78
N ALA A 42 5.14 1.13 6.11
CA ALA A 42 3.78 1.16 5.57
C ALA A 42 3.61 0.19 4.39
N VAL A 43 4.60 0.11 3.49
CA VAL A 43 4.59 -0.84 2.36
C VAL A 43 4.73 -2.27 2.83
N GLU A 44 5.63 -2.53 3.77
CA GLU A 44 5.78 -3.85 4.39
C GLU A 44 4.50 -4.28 5.13
N GLY A 45 3.88 -3.37 5.89
CA GLY A 45 2.62 -3.63 6.57
C GLY A 45 1.46 -3.91 5.62
N ALA A 46 1.35 -3.16 4.52
CA ALA A 46 0.32 -3.38 3.51
C ALA A 46 0.52 -4.73 2.81
N GLY A 47 1.75 -5.06 2.42
CA GLY A 47 2.10 -6.34 1.80
C GLY A 47 1.82 -7.53 2.71
N ALA A 48 2.22 -7.45 3.99
CA ALA A 48 1.95 -8.48 4.98
C ALA A 48 0.45 -8.68 5.22
N GLY A 49 -0.31 -7.59 5.37
CA GLY A 49 -1.77 -7.64 5.54
C GLY A 49 -2.45 -8.30 4.34
N PHE A 50 -2.01 -7.94 3.13
CA PHE A 50 -2.51 -8.54 1.90
C PHE A 50 -2.18 -10.03 1.80
N ALA A 51 -0.96 -10.44 2.14
CA ALA A 51 -0.55 -11.84 2.20
C ALA A 51 -1.41 -12.66 3.17
N THR A 52 -1.71 -12.14 4.37
CA THR A 52 -2.65 -12.80 5.29
C THR A 52 -4.04 -12.90 4.71
N GLY A 53 -4.53 -11.86 4.03
CA GLY A 53 -5.85 -11.89 3.39
C GLY A 53 -5.94 -12.96 2.29
N ILE A 54 -4.91 -13.10 1.45
CA ILE A 54 -4.83 -14.17 0.45
C ILE A 54 -4.86 -15.56 1.10
N ALA A 55 -4.09 -15.75 2.19
CA ALA A 55 -4.08 -17.02 2.91
C ALA A 55 -5.45 -17.35 3.54
N LEU A 56 -6.17 -16.35 4.04
CA LEU A 56 -7.52 -16.51 4.57
C LEU A 56 -8.53 -16.86 3.49
N LEU A 57 -8.48 -16.20 2.33
CA LEU A 57 -9.32 -16.55 1.18
C LEU A 57 -9.05 -18.00 0.77
N LYS A 58 -7.79 -18.40 0.67
CA LYS A 58 -7.40 -19.78 0.36
C LYS A 58 -7.93 -20.76 1.40
N ALA A 59 -7.87 -20.44 2.70
CA ALA A 59 -8.43 -21.27 3.74
C ALA A 59 -9.95 -21.44 3.58
N GLN A 60 -10.65 -20.37 3.22
CA GLN A 60 -12.09 -20.41 2.97
C GLN A 60 -12.44 -21.23 1.72
N THR A 61 -11.69 -21.10 0.62
CA THR A 61 -11.93 -21.88 -0.60
C THR A 61 -11.75 -23.38 -0.35
N VAL A 62 -10.73 -23.74 0.45
CA VAL A 62 -10.52 -25.13 0.90
C VAL A 62 -11.67 -25.60 1.77
N ALA A 63 -12.13 -24.78 2.73
CA ALA A 63 -13.21 -25.13 3.66
C ALA A 63 -14.55 -25.35 2.94
N ASN A 64 -14.83 -24.59 1.88
CA ASN A 64 -16.02 -24.75 1.05
C ASN A 64 -15.95 -25.98 0.12
N GLY A 65 -14.77 -26.57 -0.06
CA GLY A 65 -14.57 -27.70 -0.99
C GLY A 65 -14.43 -27.28 -2.46
N ASP A 66 -14.07 -26.02 -2.71
CA ASP A 66 -14.05 -25.38 -4.03
C ASP A 66 -12.75 -25.60 -4.83
N LEU A 67 -11.89 -26.52 -4.40
CA LEU A 67 -10.60 -26.80 -5.07
C LEU A 67 -10.77 -27.64 -6.34
N GLY A 68 -9.89 -27.40 -7.32
CA GLY A 68 -9.87 -28.15 -8.58
C GLY A 68 -10.84 -27.63 -9.63
N THR A 69 -11.69 -26.65 -9.29
CA THR A 69 -12.55 -25.91 -10.22
C THR A 69 -12.39 -24.42 -9.98
N ALA A 70 -12.36 -23.63 -11.06
CA ALA A 70 -12.42 -22.19 -10.89
C ALA A 70 -13.86 -21.76 -10.55
N THR A 71 -14.03 -21.08 -9.43
CA THR A 71 -15.34 -20.73 -8.90
C THR A 71 -15.32 -19.42 -8.10
N GLY A 72 -16.50 -18.84 -7.94
CA GLY A 72 -16.71 -17.68 -7.09
C GLY A 72 -16.81 -18.09 -5.63
N VAL A 73 -16.10 -17.38 -4.75
CA VAL A 73 -16.11 -17.54 -3.31
C VAL A 73 -16.49 -16.21 -2.67
N ASP A 74 -17.46 -16.24 -1.75
CA ASP A 74 -17.84 -15.07 -0.96
C ASP A 74 -16.89 -14.88 0.22
N PHE A 75 -15.96 -13.94 0.12
CA PHE A 75 -14.99 -13.60 1.15
C PHE A 75 -15.52 -12.41 1.97
N ASP A 76 -16.23 -12.71 3.06
CA ASP A 76 -16.78 -11.72 3.99
C ASP A 76 -17.65 -10.64 3.31
N GLY A 77 -18.49 -11.06 2.35
CA GLY A 77 -19.34 -10.17 1.54
C GLY A 77 -18.69 -9.69 0.23
N SER A 78 -17.41 -10.00 0.00
CA SER A 78 -16.70 -9.74 -1.26
C SER A 78 -16.72 -10.98 -2.15
N SER A 79 -17.44 -10.92 -3.26
CA SER A 79 -17.48 -12.03 -4.22
C SER A 79 -16.18 -12.10 -5.04
N MET A 80 -15.30 -13.03 -4.70
CA MET A 80 -13.98 -13.24 -5.33
C MET A 80 -14.00 -14.42 -6.30
N GLN A 81 -13.32 -14.33 -7.44
CA GLN A 81 -13.04 -15.46 -8.30
C GLN A 81 -11.72 -16.10 -7.89
N VAL A 82 -11.69 -17.43 -7.75
CA VAL A 82 -10.45 -18.18 -7.52
C VAL A 82 -10.11 -19.14 -8.65
N ASN A 83 -8.81 -19.39 -8.87
CA ASN A 83 -8.34 -20.44 -9.76
C ASN A 83 -8.53 -21.84 -9.14
N ALA A 84 -8.19 -22.90 -9.89
CA ALA A 84 -8.28 -24.27 -9.41
C ALA A 84 -7.39 -24.54 -8.17
N SER A 85 -6.33 -23.75 -8.00
CA SER A 85 -5.47 -23.75 -6.82
C SER A 85 -6.06 -22.96 -5.65
N GLY A 86 -7.26 -22.39 -5.75
CA GLY A 86 -7.96 -21.67 -4.68
C GLY A 86 -7.40 -20.29 -4.36
N PHE A 87 -6.63 -19.69 -5.28
CA PHE A 87 -6.05 -18.36 -5.15
C PHE A 87 -6.83 -17.34 -5.98
N ALA A 88 -6.88 -16.09 -5.52
CA ALA A 88 -7.65 -15.02 -6.15
C ALA A 88 -7.12 -14.70 -7.55
N VAL A 89 -8.04 -14.56 -8.52
CA VAL A 89 -7.74 -14.12 -9.89
C VAL A 89 -8.55 -12.90 -10.32
N GLY A 90 -9.53 -12.46 -9.52
CA GLY A 90 -10.36 -11.28 -9.77
C GLY A 90 -11.63 -11.27 -8.94
N ALA A 91 -12.59 -10.40 -9.28
CA ALA A 91 -13.96 -10.48 -8.79
C ALA A 91 -14.72 -11.68 -9.38
N SER A 92 -15.74 -12.19 -8.68
CA SER A 92 -16.57 -13.31 -9.13
C SER A 92 -17.12 -13.06 -10.54
N GLY A 93 -16.96 -14.06 -11.42
CA GLY A 93 -17.37 -13.96 -12.83
C GLY A 93 -16.33 -13.31 -13.75
N ALA A 94 -15.21 -12.80 -13.22
CA ALA A 94 -14.06 -12.41 -14.02
C ALA A 94 -13.45 -13.61 -14.76
N ALA A 95 -12.79 -13.32 -15.87
CA ALA A 95 -11.95 -14.31 -16.56
C ALA A 95 -10.82 -14.79 -15.64
N LEU A 96 -10.34 -16.01 -15.86
CA LEU A 96 -9.24 -16.59 -15.08
C LEU A 96 -7.85 -16.07 -15.48
N SER A 97 -7.81 -14.92 -16.16
CA SER A 97 -6.61 -14.26 -16.62
C SER A 97 -6.35 -13.04 -15.76
N VAL A 98 -5.12 -12.87 -15.28
CA VAL A 98 -4.76 -11.71 -14.46
C VAL A 98 -4.60 -10.47 -15.34
N THR A 99 -5.33 -9.41 -14.99
CA THR A 99 -5.32 -8.11 -15.66
C THR A 99 -5.22 -7.00 -14.62
N ALA A 100 -4.86 -5.78 -15.02
CA ALA A 100 -4.77 -4.66 -14.07
C ALA A 100 -6.12 -4.40 -13.36
N ALA A 101 -7.24 -4.61 -14.06
CA ALA A 101 -8.58 -4.51 -13.49
C ALA A 101 -8.82 -5.63 -12.45
N SER A 102 -8.47 -6.88 -12.76
CA SER A 102 -8.66 -7.97 -11.81
C SER A 102 -7.72 -7.85 -10.60
N CYS A 103 -6.50 -7.34 -10.76
CA CYS A 103 -5.60 -7.02 -9.65
C CYS A 103 -6.15 -5.91 -8.74
N PHE A 104 -6.84 -4.92 -9.31
CA PHE A 104 -7.57 -3.92 -8.53
C PHE A 104 -8.70 -4.58 -7.71
N ASP A 105 -9.49 -5.45 -8.32
CA ASP A 105 -10.55 -6.20 -7.63
C ASP A 105 -9.98 -7.11 -6.54
N ILE A 106 -8.86 -7.80 -6.80
CA ILE A 106 -8.19 -8.66 -5.82
C ILE A 106 -7.79 -7.83 -4.60
N TRP A 107 -7.11 -6.70 -4.80
CA TRP A 107 -6.65 -5.87 -3.67
C TRP A 107 -7.82 -5.37 -2.82
N THR A 108 -8.83 -4.79 -3.48
CA THR A 108 -9.97 -4.19 -2.78
C THR A 108 -10.85 -5.24 -2.10
N GLY A 109 -11.02 -6.41 -2.71
CA GLY A 109 -11.76 -7.53 -2.11
C GLY A 109 -11.03 -8.21 -0.96
N ILE A 110 -9.71 -8.41 -1.07
CA ILE A 110 -8.90 -9.04 0.00
C ILE A 110 -8.75 -8.12 1.22
N LEU A 111 -8.50 -6.82 1.00
CA LEU A 111 -8.37 -5.84 2.08
C LEU A 111 -9.72 -5.20 2.47
N GLN A 112 -10.82 -5.69 1.89
CA GLN A 112 -12.20 -5.30 2.20
C GLN A 112 -12.42 -3.77 2.20
N GLY A 113 -11.73 -3.06 1.31
CA GLY A 113 -11.81 -1.59 1.20
C GLY A 113 -11.22 -0.78 2.37
N THR A 114 -10.57 -1.42 3.35
CA THR A 114 -9.92 -0.75 4.49
C THR A 114 -8.42 -0.53 4.29
N GLY A 115 -7.84 -1.14 3.25
CA GLY A 115 -6.44 -1.00 2.89
C GLY A 115 -6.10 0.30 2.14
N PRO A 116 -4.82 0.49 1.80
CA PRO A 116 -4.37 1.59 0.96
C PRO A 116 -5.10 1.66 -0.38
N VAL A 117 -5.24 2.87 -0.92
CA VAL A 117 -5.97 3.12 -2.16
C VAL A 117 -5.13 2.68 -3.36
N VAL A 118 -5.67 1.77 -4.16
CA VAL A 118 -5.09 1.31 -5.43
C VAL A 118 -5.79 1.94 -6.62
N SER A 119 -5.09 2.09 -7.74
CA SER A 119 -5.68 2.49 -9.02
C SER A 119 -4.84 1.97 -10.18
N THR A 120 -5.46 1.71 -11.34
CA THR A 120 -4.75 1.37 -12.58
C THR A 120 -4.18 2.60 -13.29
N THR A 121 -4.49 3.80 -12.79
CA THR A 121 -4.05 5.08 -13.35
C THR A 121 -3.50 5.96 -12.24
N SER A 122 -2.38 6.63 -12.49
CA SER A 122 -1.81 7.59 -11.55
C SER A 122 -2.73 8.79 -11.34
N GLY A 123 -2.82 9.27 -10.10
CA GLY A 123 -3.66 10.41 -9.73
C GLY A 123 -3.37 10.88 -8.29
N ALA A 124 -4.07 11.93 -7.86
CA ALA A 124 -4.01 12.36 -6.47
C ALA A 124 -4.75 11.36 -5.56
N ASN A 125 -4.24 11.15 -4.34
CA ASN A 125 -4.79 10.24 -3.33
C ASN A 125 -4.78 8.75 -3.75
N ILE A 126 -3.79 8.35 -4.55
CA ILE A 126 -3.53 6.94 -4.88
C ILE A 126 -2.27 6.52 -4.13
N ASP A 127 -2.35 5.46 -3.34
CA ASP A 127 -1.17 4.93 -2.65
C ASP A 127 -0.37 4.01 -3.57
N TYR A 128 -1.06 3.16 -4.35
CA TYR A 128 -0.43 2.17 -5.23
C TYR A 128 -0.99 2.19 -6.65
N LEU A 129 -0.09 2.18 -7.63
CA LEU A 129 -0.42 1.96 -9.03
C LEU A 129 -0.44 0.47 -9.34
N VAL A 130 -1.53 0.00 -9.92
CA VAL A 130 -1.75 -1.41 -10.27
C VAL A 130 -1.32 -1.66 -11.70
N THR A 131 -0.43 -2.63 -11.89
CA THR A 131 -0.10 -3.23 -13.17
C THR A 131 -0.22 -4.75 -13.07
N ALA A 132 -0.29 -5.41 -14.23
CA ALA A 132 -0.45 -6.86 -14.29
C ALA A 132 0.34 -7.44 -15.46
N ALA A 133 0.95 -8.60 -15.23
CA ALA A 133 1.55 -9.45 -16.24
C ALA A 133 1.24 -10.89 -15.83
N ASP A 134 0.16 -11.46 -16.37
CA ASP A 134 -0.34 -12.79 -16.03
C ASP A 134 0.79 -13.82 -15.87
N PRO A 135 0.98 -14.44 -14.67
CA PRO A 135 0.04 -14.53 -13.53
C PRO A 135 0.20 -13.48 -12.41
N ASP A 136 1.05 -12.46 -12.60
CA ASP A 136 1.46 -11.52 -11.57
C ASP A 136 0.63 -10.24 -11.52
N CYS A 137 0.20 -9.87 -10.31
CA CYS A 137 -0.28 -8.54 -9.96
C CYS A 137 0.84 -7.75 -9.30
N THR A 138 1.13 -6.55 -9.81
CA THR A 138 2.13 -5.65 -9.23
C THR A 138 1.47 -4.37 -8.74
N TYR A 139 1.67 -4.07 -7.45
CA TYR A 139 1.23 -2.85 -6.80
C TYR A 139 2.46 -1.99 -6.52
N THR A 140 2.66 -0.94 -7.32
CA THR A 140 3.82 -0.04 -7.21
C THR A 140 3.47 1.14 -6.33
N TYR A 141 4.25 1.42 -5.30
CA TYR A 141 4.00 2.55 -4.41
C TYR A 141 4.20 3.87 -5.16
N GLN A 142 3.28 4.82 -5.01
CA GLN A 142 3.31 6.04 -5.82
C GLN A 142 4.42 7.01 -5.39
N ASN A 143 4.72 7.09 -4.08
CA ASN A 143 5.73 8.02 -3.57
C ASN A 143 7.16 7.55 -3.86
N ASP A 144 7.35 6.24 -4.07
CA ASP A 144 8.62 5.65 -4.50
C ASP A 144 8.37 4.45 -5.42
N SER A 145 8.69 4.60 -6.70
CA SER A 145 8.52 3.56 -7.71
C SER A 145 9.43 2.33 -7.52
N GLY A 146 10.42 2.39 -6.62
CA GLY A 146 11.23 1.24 -6.23
C GLY A 146 10.49 0.26 -5.33
N GLN A 147 9.47 0.74 -4.62
CA GLN A 147 8.72 -0.04 -3.64
C GLN A 147 7.53 -0.73 -4.30
N THR A 148 7.46 -2.05 -4.18
CA THR A 148 6.43 -2.85 -4.85
C THR A 148 5.93 -3.99 -3.97
N ILE A 149 4.65 -4.32 -4.13
CA ILE A 149 4.06 -5.56 -3.62
C ILE A 149 3.65 -6.36 -4.85
N VAL A 150 4.15 -7.59 -4.97
CA VAL A 150 3.86 -8.48 -6.09
C VAL A 150 3.11 -9.70 -5.57
N TYR A 151 2.03 -10.04 -6.23
CA TYR A 151 1.22 -11.22 -5.95
C TYR A 151 1.16 -12.14 -7.16
N GLU A 152 1.59 -13.38 -6.97
CA GLU A 152 1.56 -14.42 -7.98
C GLU A 152 0.32 -15.29 -7.79
N SER A 153 -0.63 -15.20 -8.73
CA SER A 153 -1.93 -15.87 -8.58
C SER A 153 -1.88 -17.40 -8.66
N ASP A 154 -0.84 -17.98 -9.25
CA ASP A 154 -0.68 -19.43 -9.35
C ASP A 154 -0.25 -20.08 -8.03
N THR A 155 0.62 -19.42 -7.27
CA THR A 155 1.20 -19.94 -6.03
C THR A 155 0.63 -19.30 -4.77
N GLY A 156 -0.03 -18.15 -4.91
CA GLY A 156 -0.51 -17.35 -3.80
C GLY A 156 0.58 -16.57 -3.08
N ASN A 157 1.81 -16.55 -3.61
CA ASN A 157 2.93 -15.87 -2.98
C ASN A 157 2.77 -14.36 -3.06
N VAL A 158 3.09 -13.66 -1.97
CA VAL A 158 3.12 -12.20 -1.91
C VAL A 158 4.53 -11.79 -1.52
N THR A 159 5.19 -11.03 -2.39
CA THR A 159 6.56 -10.54 -2.19
C THR A 159 6.55 -9.02 -2.13
N THR A 160 7.18 -8.46 -1.10
CA THR A 160 7.35 -7.02 -0.94
C THR A 160 8.80 -6.64 -1.18
N THR A 161 9.01 -5.62 -2.01
CA THR A 161 10.32 -4.99 -2.26
C THR A 161 10.26 -3.56 -1.78
N LEU A 162 11.30 -3.12 -1.07
CA LEU A 162 11.49 -1.77 -0.55
C LEU A 162 12.61 -1.04 -1.32
#